data_AF-A0A2D3PNI3-F1
#
_entry.id   AF-A0A2D3PNI3-F1
#
_cell.length_a   1.000
_cell.length_b   1.000
_cell.length_c   1.000
_cell.angle_alpha   90.00
_cell.angle_beta   90.00
_cell.angle_gamma   90.00
#
_symmetry.space_group_name_H-M   'P 1'
#
loop_
_entity.id
_entity.type
_entity.pdbx_description
1 polymer ?
#
loop_
_entity_poly.entity_id
_entity_poly.type
_entity_poly.pdbx_seq_one_letter_code
_entity_poly.pdbx_strand_id
1 'polypeptide(L)'
;MIKRMIILIIMGLTLSSCQLFTEAIKDNINRVEQERERKEARKKDAYAAAGNPEYEAGVELAIKDISKRSVNKRVEFGEITLLIPENTRINSKHGNIVDEKTGYGIPLLILIETDGCSNVFYYKKVREGLYYKLLYNKRDLEISKISEKIAKVNGFTKNCK
;
A
#
# COMPACT_ATOMS: atom_id res chain seq x y z
N MET A 1 -10.98 -26.59 54.38
CA MET A 1 -9.92 -26.12 53.45
C MET A 1 -10.16 -26.57 52.01
N ILE A 2 -10.53 -27.84 51.77
CA ILE A 2 -10.82 -28.40 50.44
C ILE A 2 -11.86 -27.61 49.64
N LYS A 3 -12.98 -27.18 50.25
CA LYS A 3 -14.01 -26.37 49.58
C LYS A 3 -13.50 -25.03 49.02
N ARG A 4 -12.57 -24.36 49.71
CA ARG A 4 -11.98 -23.09 49.23
C ARG A 4 -10.99 -23.31 48.09
N MET A 5 -10.28 -24.44 48.09
CA MET A 5 -9.32 -24.80 47.05
C MET A 5 -10.01 -25.19 45.72
N ILE A 6 -11.13 -25.91 45.79
CA ILE A 6 -11.93 -26.29 44.61
C ILE A 6 -12.49 -25.04 43.91
N ILE A 7 -12.98 -24.05 44.67
CA ILE A 7 -13.51 -22.79 44.11
C ILE A 7 -12.42 -22.03 43.34
N LEU A 8 -11.19 -21.96 43.86
CA LEU A 8 -10.08 -21.28 43.18
C LEU A 8 -9.66 -21.99 41.87
N ILE A 9 -9.68 -23.32 41.85
CA ILE A 9 -9.38 -24.11 40.63
C ILE A 9 -10.46 -23.86 39.56
N ILE A 10 -11.74 -23.89 39.95
CA ILE A 10 -12.85 -23.61 39.02
C ILE A 10 -12.76 -22.18 38.50
N MET A 11 -12.49 -21.20 39.36
CA MET A 11 -12.39 -19.79 38.98
C MET A 11 -11.20 -19.55 38.02
N GLY A 12 -10.05 -20.18 38.28
CA GLY A 12 -8.89 -20.15 37.37
C GLY A 12 -9.17 -20.77 35.99
N LEU A 13 -9.92 -21.87 35.92
CA LEU A 13 -10.33 -22.52 34.68
C LEU A 13 -11.36 -21.69 33.87
N THR A 14 -12.28 -20.99 34.55
CA THR A 14 -13.23 -20.08 33.88
C THR A 14 -12.57 -18.81 33.35
N LEU A 15 -11.54 -18.31 34.04
CA LEU A 15 -10.79 -17.13 33.62
C LEU A 15 -9.87 -17.44 32.43
N SER A 16 -9.22 -18.61 32.42
CA SER A 16 -8.37 -19.05 31.29
C SER A 16 -9.16 -19.38 30.03
N SER A 17 -10.36 -19.95 30.17
CA SER A 17 -11.24 -20.25 29.02
C SER A 17 -11.76 -18.97 28.35
N CYS A 18 -12.19 -17.94 29.10
CA CYS A 18 -12.63 -16.67 28.53
C CYS A 18 -11.52 -15.94 27.77
N GLN A 19 -10.28 -16.00 28.25
CA GLN A 19 -9.11 -15.44 27.55
C GLN A 19 -8.87 -16.18 26.22
N LEU A 20 -8.90 -17.51 26.24
CA LEU A 20 -8.72 -18.34 25.04
C LEU A 20 -9.79 -18.09 23.98
N PHE A 21 -11.06 -17.94 24.37
CA PHE A 21 -12.15 -17.59 23.46
C PHE A 21 -11.98 -16.18 22.88
N THR A 22 -11.53 -15.21 23.68
CA THR A 22 -11.32 -13.83 23.22
C THR A 22 -10.17 -13.74 22.22
N GLU A 23 -9.08 -14.46 22.44
CA GLU A 23 -7.95 -14.53 21.51
C GLU A 23 -8.34 -15.20 20.19
N ALA A 24 -9.09 -16.31 20.24
CA ALA A 24 -9.58 -16.99 19.03
C ALA A 24 -10.57 -16.14 18.22
N ILE A 25 -11.42 -15.33 18.89
CA ILE A 25 -12.30 -14.37 18.22
C ILE A 25 -11.48 -13.26 17.57
N LYS A 26 -10.50 -12.71 18.29
CA LYS A 26 -9.62 -11.63 17.78
C LYS A 26 -8.80 -12.09 16.57
N ASP A 27 -8.25 -13.31 16.61
CA ASP A 27 -7.51 -13.89 15.49
C ASP A 27 -8.40 -14.10 14.26
N ASN A 28 -9.64 -14.59 14.48
CA ASN A 28 -10.61 -14.72 13.40
C ASN A 28 -11.01 -13.37 12.78
N ILE A 29 -11.23 -12.33 13.60
CA ILE A 29 -11.51 -10.98 13.11
C ILE A 29 -10.33 -10.46 12.27
N ASN A 30 -9.11 -10.56 12.80
CA ASN A 30 -7.90 -10.13 12.08
C ASN A 30 -7.75 -10.87 10.73
N ARG A 31 -8.02 -12.18 10.69
CA ARG A 31 -7.98 -12.97 9.46
C ARG A 31 -9.00 -12.48 8.44
N VAL A 32 -10.25 -12.25 8.87
CA VAL A 32 -11.32 -11.74 8.00
C VAL A 32 -10.96 -10.35 7.47
N GLU A 33 -10.41 -9.48 8.30
CA GLU A 33 -9.94 -8.15 7.89
C GLU A 33 -8.81 -8.24 6.86
N GLN A 34 -7.80 -9.09 7.11
CA GLN A 34 -6.71 -9.32 6.16
C GLN A 34 -7.21 -9.85 4.82
N GLU A 35 -8.18 -10.77 4.81
CA GLU A 35 -8.79 -11.26 3.58
C GLU A 35 -9.55 -10.16 2.82
N ARG A 36 -10.26 -9.28 3.54
CA ARG A 36 -10.92 -8.12 2.95
C ARG A 36 -9.91 -7.16 2.33
N GLU A 37 -8.85 -6.80 3.07
CA GLU A 37 -7.78 -5.94 2.56
C GLU A 37 -7.10 -6.53 1.33
N ARG A 38 -6.84 -7.85 1.33
CA ARG A 38 -6.29 -8.54 0.15
C ARG A 38 -7.22 -8.45 -1.06
N LYS A 39 -8.53 -8.59 -0.86
CA LYS A 39 -9.52 -8.44 -1.94
C LYS A 39 -9.57 -7.00 -2.44
N GLU A 40 -9.55 -6.02 -1.55
CA GLU A 40 -9.53 -4.60 -1.89
C GLU A 40 -8.26 -4.23 -2.69
N ALA A 41 -7.09 -4.67 -2.23
CA ALA A 41 -5.81 -4.42 -2.91
C ALA A 41 -5.73 -5.05 -4.31
N ARG A 42 -6.52 -6.11 -4.58
CA ARG A 42 -6.59 -6.83 -5.86
C ARG A 42 -7.73 -6.36 -6.77
N LYS A 43 -8.46 -5.32 -6.39
CA LYS A 43 -9.41 -4.65 -7.30
C LYS A 43 -8.69 -4.10 -8.51
N LYS A 44 -9.44 -3.95 -9.60
CA LYS A 44 -8.92 -3.53 -10.91
C LYS A 44 -8.04 -2.29 -10.86
N ASP A 45 -8.42 -1.28 -10.08
CA ASP A 45 -7.73 0.01 -9.97
C ASP A 45 -6.76 0.13 -8.78
N ALA A 46 -6.52 -0.96 -8.06
CA ALA A 46 -5.63 -1.01 -6.91
C ALA A 46 -4.23 -1.52 -7.29
N TYR A 47 -3.26 -1.30 -6.40
CA TYR A 47 -1.84 -1.59 -6.66
C TYR A 47 -1.51 -3.08 -6.84
N ALA A 48 -2.32 -3.99 -6.28
CA ALA A 48 -2.13 -5.43 -6.42
C ALA A 48 -3.05 -6.06 -7.48
N ALA A 49 -3.62 -5.25 -8.38
CA ALA A 49 -4.42 -5.73 -9.52
C ALA A 49 -3.65 -6.76 -10.37
N ALA A 50 -2.32 -6.61 -10.51
CA ALA A 50 -1.47 -7.57 -11.20
C ALA A 50 -1.49 -8.98 -10.57
N GLY A 51 -1.79 -9.09 -9.27
CA GLY A 51 -1.94 -10.38 -8.58
C GLY A 51 -3.33 -10.99 -8.68
N ASN A 52 -4.23 -10.39 -9.46
CA ASN A 52 -5.53 -10.95 -9.81
C ASN A 52 -5.46 -11.54 -11.24
N PRO A 53 -5.66 -12.86 -11.43
CA PRO A 53 -5.58 -13.50 -12.74
C PRO A 53 -6.49 -12.88 -13.81
N GLU A 54 -7.63 -12.28 -13.41
CA GLU A 54 -8.53 -11.59 -14.34
C GLU A 54 -7.92 -10.31 -14.93
N TYR A 55 -7.03 -9.65 -14.18
CA TYR A 55 -6.49 -8.32 -14.49
C TYR A 55 -5.02 -8.33 -14.87
N GLU A 56 -4.26 -9.37 -14.48
CA GLU A 56 -2.81 -9.50 -14.65
C GLU A 56 -2.33 -9.07 -16.04
N ALA A 57 -2.83 -9.70 -17.12
CA ALA A 57 -2.44 -9.38 -18.49
C ALA A 57 -2.78 -7.93 -18.88
N GLY A 58 -3.93 -7.42 -18.43
CA GLY A 58 -4.35 -6.04 -18.69
C GLY A 58 -3.47 -5.01 -17.97
N VAL A 59 -3.08 -5.32 -16.73
CA VAL A 59 -2.16 -4.50 -15.93
C VAL A 59 -0.78 -4.48 -16.57
N GLU A 60 -0.25 -5.61 -17.03
CA GLU A 60 1.04 -5.65 -17.73
C GLU A 60 1.07 -4.78 -19.00
N LEU A 61 -0.01 -4.81 -19.79
CA LEU A 61 -0.14 -3.96 -20.97
C LEU A 61 -0.23 -2.48 -20.58
N ALA A 62 -0.99 -2.14 -19.53
CA ALA A 62 -1.09 -0.79 -19.02
C ALA A 62 0.28 -0.26 -18.54
N ILE A 63 1.07 -1.08 -17.83
CA ILE A 63 2.43 -0.71 -17.38
C ILE A 63 3.33 -0.40 -18.57
N LYS A 64 3.35 -1.25 -19.60
CA LYS A 64 4.18 -1.06 -20.81
C LYS A 64 3.77 0.17 -21.62
N ASP A 65 2.48 0.52 -21.60
CA ASP A 65 1.99 1.73 -22.27
C ASP A 65 2.35 2.99 -21.46
N ILE A 66 2.05 2.99 -20.16
CA ILE A 66 2.37 4.09 -19.23
C ILE A 66 3.88 4.38 -19.22
N SER A 67 4.74 3.36 -19.30
CA SER A 67 6.19 3.54 -19.29
C SER A 67 6.73 4.36 -20.46
N LYS A 68 5.97 4.46 -21.55
CA LYS A 68 6.31 5.25 -22.74
C LYS A 68 5.81 6.69 -22.68
N ARG A 69 4.85 7.00 -21.80
CA ARG A 69 4.21 8.32 -21.70
C ARG A 69 5.14 9.36 -21.07
N SER A 70 4.87 10.62 -21.38
CA SER A 70 5.40 11.81 -20.70
C SER A 70 4.87 11.90 -19.27
N VAL A 71 5.71 12.42 -18.36
CA VAL A 71 5.35 12.67 -16.96
C VAL A 71 5.17 14.18 -16.76
N ASN A 72 3.98 14.67 -17.09
CA ASN A 72 3.66 16.10 -17.08
C ASN A 72 2.24 16.41 -16.59
N LYS A 73 1.41 15.39 -16.28
CA LYS A 73 0.08 15.59 -15.74
C LYS A 73 0.18 16.01 -14.28
N ARG A 74 -0.37 17.18 -13.94
CA ARG A 74 -0.40 17.72 -12.58
C ARG A 74 -1.55 17.11 -11.80
N VAL A 75 -1.26 16.60 -10.60
CA VAL A 75 -2.25 16.08 -9.66
C VAL A 75 -1.90 16.55 -8.26
N GLU A 76 -2.89 17.05 -7.52
CA GLU A 76 -2.74 17.37 -6.10
C GLU A 76 -2.74 16.08 -5.28
N PHE A 77 -1.75 15.94 -4.40
CA PHE A 77 -1.61 14.79 -3.52
C PHE A 77 -1.04 15.23 -2.18
N GLY A 78 -1.91 15.30 -1.17
CA GLY A 78 -1.57 15.90 0.13
C GLY A 78 -1.25 17.39 -0.02
N GLU A 79 -0.07 17.80 0.43
CA GLU A 79 0.39 19.20 0.43
C GLU A 79 1.19 19.57 -0.84
N ILE A 80 1.34 18.65 -1.79
CA ILE A 80 2.15 18.88 -3.00
C ILE A 80 1.38 18.62 -4.28
N THR A 81 1.82 19.27 -5.36
CA THR A 81 1.44 18.90 -6.72
C THR A 81 2.48 17.94 -7.29
N LEU A 82 2.04 16.76 -7.70
CA LEU A 82 2.86 15.76 -8.37
C LEU A 82 2.64 15.79 -9.88
N LEU A 83 3.72 15.59 -10.63
CA LEU A 83 3.71 15.29 -12.06
C LEU A 83 3.71 13.77 -12.22
N ILE A 84 2.64 13.24 -12.82
CA ILE A 84 2.46 11.81 -13.11
C ILE A 84 2.34 11.58 -14.62
N PRO A 85 2.43 10.32 -15.10
CA PRO A 85 2.24 10.02 -16.52
C PRO A 85 0.90 10.52 -17.07
N GLU A 86 0.89 10.96 -18.33
CA GLU A 86 -0.35 11.38 -19.00
C GLU A 86 -1.43 10.29 -18.99
N ASN A 87 -2.69 10.70 -18.97
CA ASN A 87 -3.86 9.81 -18.94
C ASN A 87 -3.82 8.80 -17.77
N THR A 88 -3.28 9.22 -16.63
CA THR A 88 -3.31 8.46 -15.39
C THR A 88 -3.87 9.29 -14.24
N ARG A 89 -4.37 8.64 -13.19
CA ARG A 89 -4.82 9.29 -11.94
C ARG A 89 -4.16 8.63 -10.75
N ILE A 90 -4.16 9.30 -9.60
CA ILE A 90 -3.82 8.67 -8.32
C ILE A 90 -5.09 8.08 -7.71
N ASN A 91 -5.03 6.83 -7.27
CA ASN A 91 -6.05 6.21 -6.45
C ASN A 91 -5.98 6.82 -5.05
N SER A 92 -7.01 7.56 -4.61
CA SER A 92 -6.99 8.23 -3.30
C SER A 92 -6.98 7.27 -2.12
N LYS A 93 -7.51 6.05 -2.28
CA LYS A 93 -7.53 5.02 -1.23
C LYS A 93 -6.16 4.39 -1.01
N HIS A 94 -5.46 4.08 -2.09
CA HIS A 94 -4.23 3.28 -2.03
C HIS A 94 -2.96 4.08 -2.37
N GLY A 95 -3.07 5.24 -3.00
CA GLY A 95 -1.95 6.06 -3.45
C GLY A 95 -1.26 5.53 -4.71
N ASN A 96 -1.80 4.51 -5.38
CA ASN A 96 -1.22 3.98 -6.62
C ASN A 96 -1.65 4.75 -7.86
N ILE A 97 -0.87 4.61 -8.93
CA ILE A 97 -1.23 5.14 -10.24
C ILE A 97 -2.23 4.20 -10.92
N VAL A 98 -3.24 4.79 -11.55
CA VAL A 98 -4.27 4.09 -12.33
C VAL A 98 -4.30 4.66 -13.73
N ASP A 99 -4.26 3.78 -14.73
CA ASP A 99 -4.46 4.17 -16.11
C ASP A 99 -5.92 4.58 -16.34
N GLU A 100 -6.18 5.81 -16.80
CA GLU A 100 -7.54 6.31 -16.98
C GLU A 100 -8.26 5.66 -18.17
N LYS A 101 -7.49 5.19 -19.18
CA LYS A 101 -8.06 4.53 -20.36
C LYS A 101 -8.61 3.15 -20.04
N THR A 102 -7.86 2.33 -19.31
CA THR A 102 -8.22 0.93 -19.03
C THR A 102 -8.83 0.73 -17.64
N GLY A 103 -8.58 1.65 -16.71
CA GLY A 103 -8.94 1.55 -15.30
C GLY A 103 -8.01 0.65 -14.48
N TYR A 104 -6.89 0.18 -15.03
CA TYR A 104 -5.96 -0.70 -14.31
C TYR A 104 -5.02 0.07 -13.39
N GLY A 105 -4.92 -0.38 -12.15
CA GLY A 105 -3.94 0.08 -11.17
C GLY A 105 -2.59 -0.60 -11.37
N ILE A 106 -1.51 0.17 -11.35
CA ILE A 106 -0.15 -0.36 -11.45
C ILE A 106 0.49 -0.52 -10.05
N PRO A 107 1.43 -1.47 -9.87
CA PRO A 107 2.12 -1.73 -8.60
C PRO A 107 3.21 -0.68 -8.28
N LEU A 108 2.82 0.60 -8.31
CA LEU A 108 3.62 1.74 -7.88
C LEU A 108 2.76 2.62 -6.97
N LEU A 109 3.16 2.69 -5.70
CA LEU A 109 2.47 3.42 -4.65
C LEU A 109 3.21 4.72 -4.32
N ILE A 110 2.45 5.79 -4.13
CA ILE A 110 2.92 7.07 -3.59
C ILE A 110 2.32 7.19 -2.20
N LEU A 111 3.17 7.22 -1.17
CA LEU A 111 2.76 7.22 0.22
C LEU A 111 3.23 8.49 0.92
N ILE A 112 2.41 8.98 1.84
CA ILE A 112 2.75 10.06 2.79
C ILE A 112 3.26 9.39 4.06
N GLU A 113 4.38 9.85 4.58
CA GLU A 113 5.03 9.34 5.77
C GLU A 113 5.31 10.49 6.74
N THR A 114 4.92 10.31 8.00
CA THR A 114 5.11 11.30 9.07
C THR A 114 6.28 10.97 9.99
N ASP A 115 6.70 9.70 10.01
CA ASP A 115 7.57 9.15 11.05
C ASP A 115 9.07 9.26 10.68
N GLY A 116 9.39 10.13 9.72
CA GLY A 116 10.73 10.36 9.21
C GLY A 116 11.03 9.63 7.90
N CYS A 117 12.32 9.54 7.57
CA CYS A 117 12.75 8.96 6.31
C CYS A 117 13.23 7.50 6.50
N SER A 118 12.61 6.58 5.76
CA SER A 118 12.98 5.17 5.72
C SER A 118 13.93 4.86 4.56
N ASN A 119 14.66 3.73 4.61
CA ASN A 119 15.49 3.23 3.51
C ASN A 119 14.62 2.73 2.33
N VAL A 120 14.01 3.65 1.59
CA VAL A 120 13.21 3.40 0.38
C VAL A 120 13.91 3.95 -0.86
N PHE A 121 13.51 3.48 -2.04
CA PHE A 121 14.19 3.81 -3.29
C PHE A 121 14.15 5.31 -3.63
N TYR A 122 13.02 5.97 -3.38
CA TYR A 122 12.85 7.39 -3.63
C TYR A 122 12.01 8.01 -2.53
N TYR A 123 12.47 9.12 -1.97
CA TYR A 123 11.71 9.97 -1.05
C TYR A 123 11.84 11.44 -1.43
N LYS A 124 10.90 12.23 -0.92
CA LYS A 124 10.88 13.68 -1.01
C LYS A 124 10.49 14.24 0.36
N LYS A 125 11.42 14.95 1.01
CA LYS A 125 11.11 15.74 2.20
C LYS A 125 10.40 17.01 1.75
N VAL A 126 9.21 17.27 2.30
CA VAL A 126 8.48 18.52 2.06
C VAL A 126 8.73 19.48 3.20
N ARG A 127 8.62 18.99 4.43
CA ARG A 127 8.98 19.70 5.67
C ARG A 127 9.33 18.67 6.75
N GLU A 128 9.80 19.13 7.90
CA GLU A 128 10.05 18.23 9.02
C GLU A 128 8.77 17.47 9.41
N GLY A 129 8.87 16.16 9.61
CA GLY A 129 7.71 15.29 9.85
C GLY A 129 6.76 15.11 8.66
N LEU A 130 7.12 15.52 7.44
CA LEU A 130 6.31 15.26 6.24
C LEU A 130 7.18 14.84 5.05
N TYR A 131 7.08 13.56 4.71
CA TYR A 131 7.82 12.92 3.65
C TYR A 131 6.88 12.22 2.69
N TYR A 132 7.25 12.17 1.41
CA TYR A 132 6.58 11.36 0.40
C TYR A 132 7.55 10.30 -0.08
N LYS A 133 7.07 9.08 -0.32
CA LYS A 133 7.90 7.98 -0.84
C LYS A 133 7.25 7.24 -1.99
N LEU A 134 8.08 6.75 -2.90
CA LEU A 134 7.67 5.81 -3.95
C LEU A 134 7.98 4.39 -3.49
N LEU A 135 6.94 3.55 -3.44
CA LEU A 135 7.05 2.13 -3.10
C LEU A 135 6.68 1.26 -4.29
N TYR A 136 7.63 0.45 -4.75
CA TYR A 136 7.47 -0.43 -5.91
C TYR A 136 8.52 -1.55 -5.91
N ASN A 137 8.31 -2.56 -6.76
CA ASN A 137 9.28 -3.64 -6.96
C ASN A 137 10.38 -3.22 -7.95
N LYS A 138 11.60 -2.97 -7.47
CA LYS A 138 12.75 -2.61 -8.31
C LYS A 138 13.17 -3.65 -9.36
N ARG A 139 12.71 -4.90 -9.23
CA ARG A 139 13.02 -5.96 -10.20
C ARG A 139 12.14 -5.86 -11.45
N ASP A 140 11.02 -5.17 -11.34
CA ASP A 140 10.19 -4.82 -12.49
C ASP A 140 10.82 -3.62 -13.21
N LEU A 141 11.37 -3.87 -14.39
CA LEU A 141 12.08 -2.86 -15.17
C LEU A 141 11.16 -1.75 -15.68
N GLU A 142 9.93 -2.07 -16.05
CA GLU A 142 8.99 -1.07 -16.58
C GLU A 142 8.47 -0.17 -15.46
N ILE A 143 8.12 -0.74 -14.31
CA ILE A 143 7.77 0.04 -13.12
C ILE A 143 8.95 0.87 -12.63
N SER A 144 10.17 0.33 -12.69
CA SER A 144 11.38 1.09 -12.32
C SER A 144 11.59 2.29 -13.22
N LYS A 145 11.40 2.15 -14.54
CA LYS A 145 11.47 3.27 -15.50
C LYS A 145 10.42 4.33 -15.20
N ILE A 146 9.17 3.94 -14.92
CA ILE A 146 8.09 4.87 -14.56
C ILE A 146 8.46 5.62 -13.28
N SER A 147 8.88 4.88 -12.26
CA SER A 147 9.24 5.42 -10.94
C SER A 147 10.40 6.41 -11.03
N GLU A 148 11.44 6.11 -11.81
CA GLU A 148 12.58 6.99 -12.02
C GLU A 148 12.18 8.28 -12.76
N LYS A 149 11.33 8.20 -13.78
CA LYS A 149 10.80 9.38 -14.49
C LYS A 149 10.03 10.30 -13.53
N ILE A 150 9.13 9.72 -12.73
CA ILE A 150 8.36 10.46 -11.72
C ILE A 150 9.29 11.06 -10.67
N ALA A 151 10.23 10.28 -10.15
CA ALA A 151 11.17 10.75 -9.15
C ALA A 151 11.99 11.94 -9.65
N LYS A 152 12.54 11.84 -10.87
CA LYS A 152 13.37 12.88 -11.47
C LYS A 152 12.59 14.19 -11.66
N VAL A 153 11.40 14.12 -12.24
CA VAL A 153 10.59 15.32 -12.55
C VAL A 153 10.06 15.98 -11.26
N ASN A 154 9.78 15.20 -10.22
CA ASN A 154 9.25 15.72 -8.97
C ASN A 154 10.32 16.02 -7.90
N GLY A 155 11.59 15.80 -8.20
CA GLY A 155 12.70 16.02 -7.26
C GLY A 155 12.68 15.07 -6.06
N PHE A 156 12.28 13.81 -6.27
CA PHE A 156 12.55 12.74 -5.30
C PHE A 156 14.01 12.32 -5.41
N THR A 157 14.55 11.85 -4.31
CA THR A 157 15.97 11.54 -4.12
C THR A 157 16.13 10.18 -3.44
N LYS A 158 17.31 9.55 -3.53
CA LYS A 158 17.59 8.19 -3.01
C LYS A 158 18.26 8.13 -1.63
N ASN A 159 18.71 9.26 -1.09
CA ASN A 159 19.36 9.39 0.24
C ASN A 159 18.65 10.32 1.24
N CYS A 160 17.98 9.82 2.27
CA CYS A 160 17.32 10.68 3.28
C CYS A 160 18.21 11.86 3.72
N LYS A 161 17.87 13.08 3.30
CA LYS A 161 18.59 14.33 3.60
C LYS A 161 17.62 15.32 4.24
#